data_AF-A0A163WDJ8-F1
#
_entry.id   AF-A0A163WDJ8-F1
#
_cell.length_a   1.000
_cell.length_b   1.000
_cell.length_c   1.000
_cell.angle_alpha   90.00
_cell.angle_beta   90.00
_cell.angle_gamma   90.00
#
_symmetry.space_group_name_H-M   'P 1'
#
loop_
_entity.id
_entity.type
_entity.pdbx_description
1 polymer ?
#
loop_
_entity_poly.entity_id
_entity_poly.type
_entity_poly.pdbx_seq_one_letter_code
_entity_poly.pdbx_strand_id
1 'polypeptide(L)'
;MKKKSIIILSVVAVLILCGSGVFFKLIDDVIERKWGGTISKAEYNEKYKVIEKEFPVNNTFFLNLQTKFLIELNSGGLAIEVWNPKEEKVFSDQVTSEHTYMNSFKTSPMKGVWKIKLITTPETEGKYQGIFQSDSASLFNWNNQELAGN
;
A
#
# COMPACT_ATOMS: atom_id res chain seq x y z
N MET A 1 -47.62 -15.35 22.71
CA MET A 1 -46.70 -15.20 21.56
C MET A 1 -45.86 -13.90 21.58
N LYS A 2 -46.34 -12.77 22.14
CA LYS A 2 -45.63 -11.46 22.13
C LYS A 2 -44.23 -11.44 22.77
N LYS A 3 -43.99 -12.13 23.89
CA LYS A 3 -42.69 -12.11 24.60
C LYS A 3 -41.54 -12.81 23.84
N LYS A 4 -41.82 -13.90 23.10
CA LYS A 4 -40.79 -14.63 22.33
C LYS A 4 -40.32 -13.84 21.10
N SER A 5 -41.23 -13.15 20.41
CA SER A 5 -40.89 -12.31 19.25
C SER A 5 -40.05 -11.09 19.62
N ILE A 6 -40.27 -10.48 20.79
CA ILE A 6 -39.46 -9.35 21.28
C ILE A 6 -38.02 -9.79 21.55
N ILE A 7 -37.83 -10.96 22.17
CA ILE A 7 -36.48 -11.50 22.45
C ILE A 7 -35.72 -11.78 21.16
N ILE A 8 -36.38 -12.38 20.14
CA ILE A 8 -35.76 -12.66 18.84
C ILE A 8 -35.35 -11.35 18.15
N LEU A 9 -36.21 -10.34 18.15
CA LEU A 9 -35.90 -9.02 17.59
C LEU A 9 -34.71 -8.36 18.30
N SER A 10 -34.63 -8.45 19.63
CA SER A 10 -33.49 -7.94 20.39
C SER A 10 -32.18 -8.67 20.07
N VAL A 11 -32.20 -10.00 19.92
CA VAL A 11 -31.01 -10.79 19.55
C VAL A 11 -30.54 -10.44 18.14
N VAL A 12 -31.46 -10.30 17.19
CA VAL A 12 -31.14 -9.89 15.80
C VAL A 12 -30.58 -8.47 15.77
N ALA A 13 -31.15 -7.54 16.53
CA ALA A 13 -30.64 -6.17 16.63
C ALA A 13 -29.22 -6.12 17.22
N VAL A 14 -28.93 -6.91 18.26
CA VAL A 14 -27.58 -7.02 18.84
C VAL A 14 -26.59 -7.63 17.85
N LEU A 15 -26.98 -8.67 17.11
CA LEU A 15 -26.12 -9.27 16.08
C LEU A 15 -25.83 -8.29 14.93
N ILE A 16 -26.81 -7.49 14.51
CA ILE A 16 -26.62 -6.45 13.48
C ILE A 16 -25.71 -5.34 13.99
N LEU A 17 -25.87 -4.90 15.24
CA LEU A 17 -25.02 -3.86 15.85
C LEU A 17 -23.58 -4.35 16.11
N CYS A 18 -23.41 -5.60 16.54
CA CYS A 18 -22.09 -6.22 16.65
C CYS A 18 -21.45 -6.43 15.27
N GLY A 19 -22.23 -6.89 14.29
CA GLY A 19 -21.76 -7.08 12.92
C GLY A 19 -21.33 -5.78 12.27
N SER A 20 -22.12 -4.71 12.41
CA SER A 20 -21.79 -3.39 11.87
C SER A 20 -20.58 -2.76 12.59
N GLY A 21 -20.49 -2.88 13.91
CA GLY A 21 -19.33 -2.38 14.67
C GLY A 21 -18.01 -3.06 14.30
N VAL A 22 -18.03 -4.37 14.05
CA VAL A 22 -16.87 -5.12 13.54
C VAL A 22 -16.56 -4.71 12.09
N PHE A 23 -17.57 -4.51 11.26
CA PHE A 23 -17.42 -4.09 9.87
C PHE A 23 -16.80 -2.69 9.73
N PHE A 24 -17.22 -1.71 10.52
CA PHE A 24 -16.62 -0.36 10.52
C PHE A 24 -15.15 -0.39 10.94
N LYS A 25 -14.78 -1.17 11.96
CA LYS A 25 -13.37 -1.35 12.34
C LYS A 25 -12.51 -1.98 11.24
N LEU A 26 -13.09 -2.83 10.39
CA LEU A 26 -12.37 -3.47 9.28
C LEU A 26 -12.15 -2.51 8.09
N ILE A 27 -13.02 -1.52 7.89
CA ILE A 27 -12.92 -0.54 6.80
C ILE A 27 -11.90 0.57 7.11
N ASP A 28 -11.81 1.01 8.37
CA ASP A 28 -10.83 2.03 8.78
C ASP A 28 -9.37 1.57 8.66
N ASP A 29 -9.14 0.27 8.47
CA ASP A 29 -7.81 -0.30 8.34
C ASP A 29 -7.27 -0.29 6.90
N VAL A 30 -8.03 0.14 5.88
CA VAL A 30 -7.52 0.24 4.50
C VAL A 30 -6.34 1.22 4.46
N ILE A 31 -5.17 0.73 4.05
CA ILE A 31 -3.96 1.53 3.94
C ILE A 31 -3.91 2.12 2.53
N GLU A 32 -3.88 3.44 2.42
CA GLU A 32 -3.42 4.15 1.21
C GLU A 32 -2.49 5.28 1.66
N ARG A 33 -1.21 5.18 1.25
CA ARG A 33 -0.17 6.16 1.60
C ARG A 33 0.54 6.59 0.32
N LYS A 34 0.33 7.85 -0.05
CA LYS A 34 1.04 8.48 -1.16
C LYS A 34 2.36 9.04 -0.67
N TRP A 35 3.38 8.93 -1.51
CA TRP A 35 4.71 9.44 -1.23
C TRP A 35 5.37 9.91 -2.52
N GLY A 36 6.36 10.78 -2.39
CA GLY A 36 7.07 11.32 -3.54
C GLY A 36 8.01 12.44 -3.15
N GLY A 37 8.76 12.90 -4.15
CA GLY A 37 9.69 14.00 -4.01
C GLY A 37 10.50 14.24 -5.27
N THR A 38 11.40 15.19 -5.18
CA THR A 38 12.40 15.50 -6.21
C THR A 38 13.76 14.99 -5.77
N ILE A 39 14.54 14.48 -6.72
CA ILE A 39 15.94 14.17 -6.55
C ILE A 39 16.70 15.23 -7.34
N SER A 40 17.55 15.99 -6.66
CA SER A 40 18.45 16.95 -7.29
C SER A 40 19.84 16.35 -7.32
N LYS A 41 20.61 16.67 -8.37
CA LYS A 41 22.05 16.40 -8.38
C LYS A 41 22.65 16.97 -7.11
N ALA A 42 23.48 16.17 -6.47
CA ALA A 42 24.05 16.55 -5.20
C ALA A 42 25.54 16.26 -5.23
N GLU A 43 26.30 17.22 -4.70
CA GLU A 43 27.72 17.08 -4.45
C GLU A 43 27.89 16.36 -3.11
N TYR A 44 27.83 15.04 -3.16
CA TYR A 44 28.20 14.19 -2.04
C TYR A 44 29.35 13.27 -2.43
N ASN A 45 30.26 13.03 -1.50
CA ASN A 45 31.47 12.21 -1.73
C ASN A 45 31.16 10.70 -1.77
N GLU A 46 29.98 10.29 -1.30
CA GLU A 46 29.56 8.89 -1.27
C GLU A 46 29.18 8.40 -2.67
N LYS A 47 29.35 7.10 -2.92
CA LYS A 47 28.99 6.50 -4.23
C LYS A 47 27.48 6.50 -4.47
N TYR A 48 26.68 6.50 -3.41
CA TYR A 48 25.23 6.45 -3.48
C TYR A 48 24.60 7.13 -2.27
N LYS A 49 23.42 7.71 -2.47
CA LYS A 49 22.54 8.24 -1.44
C LYS A 49 21.27 7.39 -1.38
N VAL A 50 20.79 7.10 -0.17
CA VAL A 50 19.57 6.32 0.05
C VAL A 50 18.45 7.24 0.54
N ILE A 51 17.32 7.23 -0.17
CA ILE A 51 16.06 7.83 0.28
C ILE A 51 15.17 6.69 0.78
N GLU A 52 14.90 6.67 2.08
CA GLU A 52 14.09 5.64 2.72
C GLU A 52 12.70 6.17 3.09
N LYS A 53 11.66 5.36 2.82
CA LYS A 53 10.28 5.60 3.23
C LYS A 53 9.76 4.40 4.00
N GLU A 54 9.22 4.67 5.18
CA GLU A 54 8.68 3.67 6.07
C GLU A 54 7.15 3.69 6.07
N PHE A 55 6.55 2.51 6.00
CA PHE A 55 5.10 2.33 5.99
C PHE A 55 4.72 1.33 7.09
N PRO A 56 4.21 1.82 8.24
CA PRO A 56 3.76 0.93 9.30
C PRO A 56 2.45 0.24 8.91
N VAL A 57 2.44 -1.10 8.97
CA VAL A 57 1.29 -1.95 8.73
C VAL A 57 0.90 -2.61 10.06
N ASN A 58 -0.22 -2.18 10.64
CA ASN A 58 -0.66 -2.62 11.97
C ASN A 58 -1.61 -3.83 11.92
N ASN A 59 -2.23 -4.05 10.77
CA ASN A 59 -3.17 -5.12 10.49
C ASN A 59 -2.80 -5.85 9.18
N THR A 60 -3.22 -7.10 9.02
CA THR A 60 -3.01 -7.93 7.83
C THR A 60 -4.31 -8.49 7.26
N PHE A 61 -5.49 -8.00 7.68
CA PHE A 61 -6.80 -8.35 7.12
C PHE A 61 -7.03 -7.71 5.73
N PHE A 62 -6.06 -7.88 4.82
CA PHE A 62 -6.10 -7.44 3.42
C PHE A 62 -5.76 -8.62 2.50
N LEU A 63 -6.15 -8.57 1.21
CA LEU A 63 -5.77 -9.64 0.27
C LEU A 63 -4.30 -9.55 -0.12
N ASN A 64 -3.83 -8.33 -0.37
CA ASN A 64 -2.44 -8.06 -0.69
C ASN A 64 -2.08 -6.62 -0.29
N LEU A 65 -0.78 -6.36 -0.20
CA LEU A 65 -0.21 -5.03 -0.25
C LEU A 65 0.31 -4.79 -1.67
N GLN A 66 0.01 -3.63 -2.22
CA GLN A 66 0.52 -3.18 -3.50
C GLN A 66 1.30 -1.89 -3.31
N THR A 67 2.49 -1.83 -3.91
CA THR A 67 3.24 -0.60 -4.09
C THR A 67 3.28 -0.26 -5.57
N LYS A 68 2.85 0.95 -5.93
CA LYS A 68 2.95 1.49 -7.29
C LYS A 68 4.04 2.55 -7.33
N PHE A 69 4.82 2.56 -8.40
CA PHE A 69 5.92 3.48 -8.62
C PHE A 69 5.68 4.24 -9.92
N LEU A 70 5.96 5.54 -9.89
CA LEU A 70 6.09 6.40 -11.05
C LEU A 70 7.35 7.23 -10.88
N ILE A 71 8.35 7.00 -11.71
CA ILE A 71 9.64 7.67 -11.60
C ILE A 71 10.06 8.23 -12.95
N GLU A 72 10.42 9.51 -12.96
CA GLU A 72 10.87 10.26 -14.12
C GLU A 72 12.24 10.83 -13.81
N LEU A 73 13.28 10.26 -14.42
CA LEU A 73 14.64 10.75 -14.27
C LEU A 73 15.04 11.64 -15.45
N ASN A 74 15.63 12.79 -15.15
CA ASN A 74 16.28 13.67 -16.12
C ASN A 74 17.71 13.22 -16.41
N SER A 75 18.39 12.61 -15.43
CA SER A 75 19.72 12.04 -15.60
C SER A 75 20.05 10.98 -14.55
N GLY A 76 21.08 10.17 -14.83
CA GLY A 76 21.59 9.15 -13.92
C GLY A 76 20.70 7.90 -13.85
N GLY A 77 20.89 7.14 -12.77
CA GLY A 77 20.07 5.97 -12.47
C GLY A 77 19.60 5.95 -11.02
N LEU A 78 18.61 5.11 -10.73
CA LEU A 78 18.30 4.73 -9.36
C LEU A 78 17.99 3.24 -9.26
N ALA A 79 18.31 2.66 -8.11
CA ALA A 79 17.80 1.35 -7.72
C ALA A 79 16.59 1.53 -6.81
N ILE A 80 15.56 0.72 -7.03
CA ILE A 80 14.40 0.60 -6.15
C ILE A 80 14.55 -0.70 -5.37
N GLU A 81 14.33 -0.64 -4.06
CA GLU A 81 14.21 -1.83 -3.23
C GLU A 81 13.00 -1.73 -2.31
N VAL A 82 12.27 -2.85 -2.17
CA VAL A 82 11.22 -2.99 -1.15
C VAL A 82 11.65 -4.07 -0.17
N TRP A 83 11.61 -3.73 1.10
CA TRP A 83 12.00 -4.58 2.21
C TRP A 83 10.79 -4.86 3.09
N ASN A 84 10.61 -6.13 3.44
CA ASN A 84 9.53 -6.55 4.33
C ASN A 84 9.90 -6.30 5.80
N PRO A 85 8.95 -6.44 6.74
CA PRO A 85 9.20 -6.27 8.17
C PRO A 85 10.24 -7.22 8.81
N LYS A 86 10.66 -8.28 8.10
CA LYS A 86 11.72 -9.19 8.53
C LYS A 86 13.11 -8.76 8.05
N GLU A 87 13.22 -7.55 7.50
CA GLU A 87 14.46 -7.04 6.89
C GLU A 87 14.89 -7.89 5.67
N GLU A 88 13.95 -8.50 4.96
CA GLU A 88 14.23 -9.23 3.71
C GLU A 88 13.87 -8.36 2.50
N LYS A 89 14.76 -8.28 1.52
CA LYS A 89 14.47 -7.63 0.24
C LYS A 89 13.54 -8.51 -0.59
N VAL A 90 12.32 -8.04 -0.81
CA VAL A 90 11.27 -8.77 -1.53
C VAL A 90 11.01 -8.22 -2.94
N PHE A 91 11.56 -7.05 -3.26
CA PHE A 91 11.53 -6.47 -4.60
C PHE A 91 12.81 -5.67 -4.85
N SER A 92 13.31 -5.72 -6.08
CA SER A 92 14.44 -4.91 -6.53
C SER A 92 14.26 -4.61 -8.01
N ASP A 93 14.50 -3.36 -8.40
CA ASP A 93 14.50 -2.96 -9.81
C ASP A 93 15.50 -1.82 -10.06
N GLN A 94 15.84 -1.57 -11.32
CA GLN A 94 16.74 -0.50 -11.74
C GLN A 94 16.04 0.41 -12.73
N VAL A 95 16.26 1.71 -12.57
CA VAL A 95 15.64 2.76 -13.37
C VAL A 95 16.70 3.67 -13.93
N THR A 96 16.59 3.99 -15.22
CA THR A 96 17.47 4.91 -15.94
C THR A 96 16.67 6.10 -16.45
N SER A 97 17.35 7.16 -16.90
CA SER A 97 16.71 8.35 -17.49
C SER A 97 16.21 8.17 -18.93
N GLU A 98 16.28 6.97 -19.49
CA GLU A 98 15.88 6.74 -20.89
C GLU A 98 14.36 6.79 -21.07
N HIS A 99 13.60 6.37 -20.05
CA HIS A 99 12.14 6.26 -20.11
C HIS A 99 11.51 6.54 -18.75
N THR A 100 10.26 6.99 -18.75
CA THR A 100 9.44 7.04 -17.53
C THR A 100 9.23 5.63 -17.01
N TYR A 101 9.64 5.39 -15.77
CA TYR A 101 9.43 4.12 -15.11
C TYR A 101 8.06 4.09 -14.44
N MET A 102 7.26 3.11 -14.82
CA MET A 102 5.95 2.85 -14.21
C MET A 102 5.82 1.35 -13.96
N ASN A 103 5.82 0.95 -12.69
CA ASN A 103 5.73 -0.45 -12.30
C ASN A 103 4.93 -0.60 -10.99
N SER A 104 4.50 -1.82 -10.69
CA SER A 104 3.88 -2.14 -9.42
C SER A 104 4.36 -3.47 -8.86
N PHE A 105 4.54 -3.51 -7.55
CA PHE A 105 4.87 -4.69 -6.78
C PHE A 105 3.69 -5.10 -5.91
N LYS A 106 3.34 -6.40 -5.90
CA LYS A 106 2.28 -6.97 -5.04
C LYS A 106 2.86 -8.06 -4.16
N THR A 107 2.39 -8.13 -2.92
CA THR A 107 2.84 -9.12 -1.93
C THR A 107 1.78 -9.42 -0.88
N SER A 108 1.92 -10.53 -0.17
CA SER A 108 1.04 -10.86 0.95
C SER A 108 1.26 -9.87 2.12
N PRO A 109 0.20 -9.45 2.81
CA PRO A 109 0.36 -8.50 3.91
C PRO A 109 1.15 -9.10 5.07
N MET A 110 2.08 -8.32 5.61
CA MET A 110 2.83 -8.67 6.82
C MET A 110 2.80 -7.51 7.78
N LYS A 111 2.50 -7.79 9.05
CA LYS A 111 2.50 -6.79 10.12
C LYS A 111 3.92 -6.30 10.39
N GLY A 112 4.06 -5.00 10.61
CA GLY A 112 5.33 -4.35 10.92
C GLY A 112 5.65 -3.21 9.95
N VAL A 113 6.89 -2.74 9.99
CA VAL A 113 7.33 -1.61 9.17
C VAL A 113 7.86 -2.12 7.83
N TRP A 114 7.21 -1.69 6.75
CA TRP A 114 7.71 -1.89 5.40
C TRP A 114 8.62 -0.73 5.01
N LYS A 115 9.72 -1.03 4.32
CA LYS A 115 10.68 0.00 3.88
C LYS A 115 10.78 0.00 2.36
N ILE A 116 10.65 1.18 1.77
CA ILE A 116 10.98 1.42 0.36
C ILE A 116 12.25 2.26 0.34
N LYS A 117 13.27 1.76 -0.36
CA LYS A 117 14.55 2.46 -0.54
C LYS A 117 14.73 2.84 -2.01
N LEU A 118 15.05 4.10 -2.24
CA LEU A 118 15.53 4.59 -3.53
C LEU A 118 17.02 4.90 -3.37
N ILE A 119 17.85 4.17 -4.11
CA ILE A 119 19.31 4.30 -4.05
C ILE A 119 19.73 5.06 -5.29
N THR A 120 20.18 6.29 -5.10
CA THR A 120 20.53 7.24 -6.16
C THR A 120 22.02 7.44 -6.23
N THR A 121 22.54 7.76 -7.41
CA THR A 121 23.93 8.18 -7.66
C THR A 121 24.06 9.72 -7.70
N PRO A 122 25.26 10.31 -7.58
CA PRO A 122 25.42 11.78 -7.57
C PRO A 122 24.85 12.49 -8.80
N GLU A 123 24.89 11.81 -9.94
CA GLU A 123 24.35 12.24 -11.22
C GLU A 123 22.82 12.12 -11.35
N THR A 124 22.14 11.50 -10.37
CA THR A 124 20.71 11.26 -10.44
C THR A 124 19.93 12.55 -10.25
N GLU A 125 19.04 12.85 -11.18
CA GLU A 125 18.14 14.00 -11.11
C GLU A 125 16.76 13.58 -11.61
N GLY A 126 15.69 14.02 -10.94
CA GLY A 126 14.34 13.69 -11.40
C GLY A 126 13.27 13.80 -10.33
N LYS A 127 12.16 13.13 -10.57
CA LYS A 127 10.99 13.06 -9.69
C LYS A 127 10.60 11.62 -9.46
N TYR A 128 10.16 11.32 -8.25
CA TYR A 128 9.58 10.03 -7.91
C TYR A 128 8.26 10.24 -7.19
N GLN A 129 7.33 9.34 -7.46
CA GLN A 129 6.05 9.24 -6.81
C GLN A 129 5.73 7.76 -6.60
N GLY A 130 4.96 7.48 -5.55
CA GLY A 130 4.45 6.15 -5.33
C GLY A 130 3.24 6.13 -4.42
N ILE A 131 2.57 4.99 -4.46
CA ILE A 131 1.40 4.70 -3.63
C ILE A 131 1.65 3.35 -2.98
N PHE A 132 1.68 3.33 -1.65
CA PHE A 132 1.67 2.11 -0.85
C PHE A 132 0.24 1.89 -0.38
N GLN A 133 -0.40 0.82 -0.85
CA GLN A 133 -1.81 0.56 -0.59
C GLN A 133 -2.07 -0.91 -0.25
N SER A 134 -3.16 -1.17 0.47
CA SER A 134 -3.73 -2.51 0.62
C SER A 134 -4.86 -2.71 -0.39
N ASP A 135 -4.89 -3.86 -1.07
CA ASP A 135 -6.13 -4.30 -1.73
C ASP A 135 -7.06 -4.85 -0.62
N SER A 136 -8.17 -4.14 -0.37
CA SER A 136 -9.12 -4.50 0.69
C SER A 136 -9.51 -5.98 0.60
N ALA A 137 -9.52 -6.69 1.74
CA ALA A 137 -10.02 -8.06 1.81
C ALA A 137 -11.55 -8.17 1.75
N SER A 138 -12.22 -7.27 1.03
CA SER A 138 -13.65 -7.39 0.79
C SER A 138 -13.93 -8.53 -0.19
N LEU A 139 -13.88 -9.75 0.35
CA LEU A 139 -14.72 -10.88 -0.06
C LEU A 139 -16.23 -10.55 0.00
N PHE A 140 -16.61 -9.31 0.33
CA PHE A 140 -17.94 -8.72 0.22
C PHE A 140 -18.01 -7.56 -0.79
N ASN A 141 -17.25 -7.58 -1.89
CA ASN A 141 -17.62 -6.81 -3.09
C ASN A 141 -18.69 -7.55 -3.94
N TRP A 142 -19.56 -8.32 -3.28
CA TRP A 142 -20.74 -8.96 -3.87
C TRP A 142 -21.89 -7.96 -3.98
N ASN A 143 -21.64 -6.82 -4.65
CA ASN A 143 -22.76 -5.95 -5.06
C ASN A 143 -22.47 -4.93 -6.19
N ASN A 144 -21.33 -4.98 -6.90
CA ASN A 144 -21.08 -4.04 -8.00
C ASN A 144 -21.01 -4.68 -9.40
N GLN A 145 -21.61 -5.87 -9.59
CA GLN A 145 -21.77 -6.44 -10.94
C GLN A 145 -23.19 -6.93 -11.30
N GLU A 146 -24.21 -6.72 -10.47
CA GLU A 146 -25.61 -7.11 -10.79
C GLU A 146 -26.60 -5.95 -10.96
N LEU A 147 -26.14 -4.73 -11.29
CA LEU A 147 -27.04 -3.65 -11.75
C LEU A 147 -26.54 -2.92 -13.01
N ALA A 148 -25.63 -3.54 -13.77
CA ALA A 148 -25.39 -3.17 -15.17
C ALA A 148 -26.12 -4.19 -16.08
N GLY A 149 -27.45 -4.22 -15.97
CA GLY A 149 -28.26 -5.20 -16.69
C GLY A 149 -29.76 -5.11 -16.39
N ASN A 150 -30.37 -3.96 -16.71
CA ASN A 150 -31.69 -3.84 -17.34
C ASN A 150 -32.04 -2.38 -17.57
#